data_AF-A0A7J8ZU82-F1
#
_entry.id   AF-A0A7J8ZU82-F1
#
_cell.length_a   1.000
_cell.length_b   1.000
_cell.length_c   1.000
_cell.angle_alpha   90.00
_cell.angle_beta   90.00
_cell.angle_gamma   90.00
#
_symmetry.space_group_name_H-M   'P 1'
#
loop_
_entity.id
_entity.type
_entity.pdbx_description
1 polymer ?
#
loop_
_entity_poly.entity_id
_entity_poly.type
_entity_poly.pdbx_seq_one_letter_code
_entity_poly.pdbx_strand_id
1 'polypeptide(L)'
;MDGPKPMTMKKKKNMNRLGGSGTGLSLQAFANAKSTSNHYNPALIRLLQDENEDINGSRANNMNNKKKKNGSQSLRQVYEKQWEEKEKARMEREAAMQVKKEQREKAEAQRKVERKEMFKKTRHGQPVMKYRIQHLLQSIQGSSSASS
;
A
#
# COMPACT_ATOMS: atom_id res chain seq x y z
N MET A 1 0.14 -58.43 18.44
CA MET A 1 0.42 -57.52 19.57
C MET A 1 1.11 -56.31 18.97
N ASP A 2 0.35 -55.29 18.59
CA ASP A 2 0.91 -54.13 17.88
C ASP A 2 1.17 -53.01 18.87
N GLY A 3 2.45 -52.65 19.05
CA GLY A 3 2.91 -51.63 19.98
C GLY A 3 2.54 -50.19 19.58
N PRO A 4 2.75 -49.21 20.48
CA PRO A 4 2.28 -47.84 20.27
C PRO A 4 3.10 -47.14 19.17
N LYS A 5 2.39 -46.51 18.23
CA LYS A 5 2.98 -45.73 17.12
C LYS A 5 3.61 -44.43 17.64
N PRO A 6 4.78 -44.00 17.15
CA PRO A 6 5.43 -42.77 17.60
C PRO A 6 4.71 -41.51 17.07
N MET A 7 4.52 -40.53 17.95
CA MET A 7 3.93 -39.23 17.64
C MET A 7 4.90 -38.37 16.82
N THR A 8 4.59 -38.14 15.54
CA THR A 8 5.38 -37.26 14.68
C THR A 8 5.05 -35.79 14.98
N MET A 9 6.02 -35.01 15.50
CA MET A 9 5.85 -33.56 15.68
C MET A 9 5.99 -32.83 14.33
N LYS A 10 4.95 -32.08 13.93
CA LYS A 10 4.96 -31.25 12.72
C LYS A 10 5.84 -30.02 12.93
N LYS A 11 6.82 -29.78 12.04
CA LYS A 11 7.65 -28.56 12.04
C LYS A 11 6.79 -27.33 11.73
N LYS A 12 6.81 -26.34 12.63
CA LYS A 12 6.21 -25.01 12.43
C LYS A 12 6.92 -24.30 11.27
N LYS A 13 6.16 -23.77 10.30
CA LYS A 13 6.71 -22.98 9.19
C LYS A 13 7.06 -21.56 9.67
N ASN A 14 8.15 -21.04 9.11
CA ASN A 14 8.76 -19.74 9.37
C ASN A 14 7.75 -18.59 9.22
N MET A 15 7.74 -17.65 10.17
CA MET A 15 6.89 -16.46 10.08
C MET A 15 7.44 -15.53 9.00
N ASN A 16 6.56 -15.13 8.08
CA ASN A 16 6.90 -14.22 7.01
C ASN A 16 7.41 -12.89 7.59
N ARG A 17 8.69 -12.62 7.30
CA ARG A 17 9.39 -11.36 7.53
C ARG A 17 8.56 -10.21 6.90
N LEU A 18 8.34 -9.12 7.65
CA LEU A 18 7.64 -7.93 7.18
C LEU A 18 8.28 -7.44 5.87
N GLY A 19 7.56 -7.55 4.75
CA GLY A 19 8.03 -7.14 3.41
C GLY A 19 7.79 -8.10 2.25
N GLY A 20 6.97 -9.15 2.41
CA GLY A 20 6.67 -10.08 1.32
C GLY A 20 5.54 -9.63 0.39
N SER A 21 5.84 -8.85 -0.65
CA SER A 21 5.19 -8.92 -1.98
C SER A 21 5.87 -7.97 -2.98
N GLY A 22 6.61 -8.52 -3.94
CA GLY A 22 6.68 -8.00 -5.31
C GLY A 22 7.42 -6.70 -5.66
N THR A 23 7.83 -5.86 -4.73
CA THR A 23 8.80 -4.77 -4.98
C THR A 23 9.64 -4.56 -3.74
N GLY A 24 10.89 -5.02 -3.78
CA GLY A 24 11.88 -4.64 -2.77
C GLY A 24 11.93 -3.12 -2.64
N LEU A 25 12.25 -2.64 -1.44
CA LEU A 25 12.51 -1.22 -1.18
C LEU A 25 13.44 -0.68 -2.30
N SER A 26 13.04 0.39 -2.98
CA SER A 26 13.83 0.94 -4.08
C SER A 26 15.20 1.39 -3.57
N LEU A 27 16.23 1.34 -4.43
CA LEU A 27 17.57 1.83 -4.10
C LEU A 27 17.53 3.30 -3.60
N GLN A 28 16.61 4.08 -4.15
CA GLN A 28 16.32 5.44 -3.72
C GLN A 28 15.74 5.50 -2.28
N ALA A 29 14.88 4.56 -1.89
CA ALA A 29 14.37 4.48 -0.51
C ALA A 29 15.49 4.18 0.49
N PHE A 30 16.45 3.33 0.12
CA PHE A 30 17.62 3.03 0.96
C PHE A 30 18.57 4.24 1.08
N ALA A 31 18.83 4.94 -0.03
CA ALA A 31 19.67 6.14 -0.02
C ALA A 31 19.06 7.27 0.82
N ASN A 32 17.75 7.49 0.71
CA ASN A 32 17.06 8.54 1.47
C ASN A 32 16.95 8.23 2.97
N ALA A 33 16.87 6.95 3.37
CA ALA A 33 16.79 6.57 4.79
C ALA A 33 18.01 6.97 5.64
N LYS A 34 19.17 7.18 5.00
CA LYS A 34 20.39 7.65 5.67
C LYS A 34 20.72 9.13 5.44
N SER A 35 19.95 9.82 4.60
CA SER A 35 20.26 11.18 4.15
C SER A 35 19.53 12.28 4.94
N THR A 36 18.92 12.00 6.07
CA THR A 36 18.48 13.09 6.95
C THR A 36 19.69 13.67 7.66
N SER A 37 20.13 14.85 7.21
CA SER A 37 21.01 15.78 7.92
C SER A 37 20.34 16.35 9.19
N ASN A 38 19.60 15.52 9.93
CA ASN A 38 19.08 15.90 11.23
C ASN A 38 20.16 15.55 12.24
N HIS A 39 20.87 16.59 12.70
CA HIS A 39 21.67 16.57 13.91
C HIS A 39 20.72 16.36 15.09
N TYR A 40 20.21 15.14 15.23
CA TYR A 40 19.27 14.78 16.29
C TYR A 40 20.07 14.64 17.59
N ASN A 41 20.28 15.76 18.28
CA ASN A 41 20.85 15.76 19.62
C ASN A 41 19.70 15.76 20.63
N PRO A 42 19.41 14.63 21.31
CA PRO A 42 18.31 14.53 22.26
C PRO A 42 18.47 15.48 23.47
N ALA A 43 19.66 16.03 23.72
CA ALA A 43 19.88 17.03 24.75
C ALA A 43 19.17 18.38 24.45
N LEU A 44 19.00 18.74 23.17
CA LEU A 44 18.34 19.99 22.78
C LEU A 44 16.81 19.95 23.02
N ILE A 45 16.22 18.76 22.97
CA ILE A 45 14.79 18.56 23.24
C ILE A 45 14.47 18.81 24.71
N ARG A 46 15.40 18.46 25.61
CA ARG A 46 15.26 18.70 27.05
C ARG A 46 15.36 20.18 27.40
N LEU A 47 16.31 20.91 26.78
CA LEU A 47 16.44 22.35 27.00
C LEU A 47 15.18 23.14 26.63
N LEU A 48 14.55 22.78 25.50
CA LEU A 48 13.28 23.39 25.07
C LEU A 48 12.11 23.06 26.02
N GLN A 49 12.16 21.93 26.71
CA GLN A 49 11.11 21.55 27.65
C GLN A 49 11.23 22.34 28.96
N ASP A 50 12.46 22.60 29.41
CA ASP A 50 12.73 23.36 30.63
C ASP A 50 12.44 24.88 30.44
N GLU A 51 12.63 25.44 29.24
CA GLU A 51 12.29 26.85 28.94
C GLU A 51 10.78 27.17 28.94
N ASN A 52 9.90 26.16 28.87
CA ASN A 52 8.45 26.37 28.82
C ASN A 52 7.78 26.46 30.21
N GLU A 53 8.50 26.18 31.30
CA GLU A 53 7.95 26.27 32.67
C GLU A 53 8.12 27.65 33.33
N ASP A 54 9.00 28.52 32.81
CA ASP A 54 9.32 29.84 33.42
C ASP A 54 8.58 31.06 32.82
N ILE A 55 7.52 30.87 32.02
CA ILE A 55 6.73 31.97 31.41
C ILE A 55 5.64 32.50 32.36
N ASN A 56 5.96 32.75 33.62
CA ASN A 56 5.06 33.44 34.57
C ASN A 56 5.76 34.59 35.32
N GLY A 57 6.79 35.19 34.71
CA GLY A 57 7.52 36.29 35.33
C GLY A 57 8.16 37.25 34.35
N SER A 58 7.39 38.12 33.70
CA SER A 58 7.83 39.51 33.46
C SER A 58 6.73 40.36 32.82
N ARG A 59 6.33 41.37 33.60
CA ARG A 59 5.45 42.46 33.25
C ARG A 59 6.31 43.54 32.58
N ALA A 60 6.29 43.63 31.25
CA ALA A 60 6.93 44.73 30.54
C ALA A 60 6.13 45.17 29.30
N ASN A 61 5.85 46.46 29.26
CA ASN A 61 5.04 47.17 28.29
C ASN A 61 5.62 47.09 26.87
N ASN A 62 4.76 46.85 25.87
CA ASN A 62 4.99 47.39 24.53
C ASN A 62 3.65 47.63 23.81
N MET A 63 3.07 48.81 24.06
CA MET A 63 2.02 49.37 23.22
C MET A 63 2.70 49.88 21.94
N ASN A 64 2.68 49.10 20.86
CA ASN A 64 2.78 49.56 19.47
C ASN A 64 2.78 48.34 18.54
N ASN A 65 1.60 47.83 18.12
CA ASN A 65 1.44 46.96 16.94
C ASN A 65 -0.04 46.66 16.61
N LYS A 66 -0.89 47.68 16.42
CA LYS A 66 -2.30 47.49 15.98
C LYS A 66 -2.48 47.40 14.45
N LYS A 67 -1.48 46.91 13.69
CA LYS A 67 -1.56 46.78 12.22
C LYS A 67 -1.10 45.42 11.64
N LYS A 68 -1.09 44.33 12.41
CA LYS A 68 -0.74 42.98 11.90
C LYS A 68 -1.79 41.89 12.12
N LYS A 69 -3.09 42.20 11.97
CA LYS A 69 -4.13 41.15 12.01
C LYS A 69 -4.36 40.42 10.69
N ASN A 70 -3.74 40.85 9.59
CA ASN A 70 -3.96 40.26 8.26
C ASN A 70 -2.94 39.14 7.89
N GLY A 71 -1.87 38.95 8.67
CA GLY A 71 -0.83 37.95 8.39
C GLY A 71 -1.09 36.56 8.99
N SER A 72 -1.82 36.48 10.11
CA SER A 72 -2.15 35.21 10.77
C SER A 72 -3.26 34.43 10.07
N GLN A 73 -4.07 35.12 9.26
CA GLN A 73 -5.17 34.49 8.51
C GLN A 73 -4.68 33.70 7.30
N SER A 74 -3.50 34.03 6.75
CA SER A 74 -2.88 33.33 5.61
C SER A 74 -2.32 31.96 5.97
N LEU A 75 -1.70 31.81 7.14
CA LEU A 75 -1.10 30.54 7.56
C LEU A 75 -2.15 29.44 7.81
N ARG A 76 -3.28 29.82 8.43
CA ARG A 76 -4.42 28.92 8.66
C ARG A 76 -5.01 28.39 7.34
N GLN A 77 -5.14 29.27 6.35
CA GLN A 77 -5.62 28.90 5.01
C GLN A 77 -4.68 27.94 4.29
N VAL A 78 -3.37 28.06 4.47
CA VAL A 78 -2.39 27.13 3.88
C VAL A 78 -2.54 25.74 4.49
N TYR A 79 -2.71 25.64 5.81
CA TYR A 79 -2.89 24.35 6.49
C TYR A 79 -4.22 23.67 6.13
N GLU A 80 -5.32 24.43 6.08
CA GLU A 80 -6.62 23.90 5.67
C GLU A 80 -6.57 23.37 4.23
N LYS A 81 -5.98 24.13 3.29
CA LYS A 81 -5.78 23.69 1.91
C LYS A 81 -4.90 22.45 1.78
N GLN A 82 -3.79 22.36 2.53
CA GLN A 82 -2.93 21.17 2.52
C GLN A 82 -3.64 19.92 3.03
N TRP A 83 -4.48 20.06 4.05
CA TRP A 83 -5.26 18.95 4.60
C TRP A 83 -6.30 18.46 3.60
N GLU A 84 -7.04 19.39 2.96
CA GLU A 84 -8.00 19.08 1.91
C GLU A 84 -7.36 18.36 0.71
N GLU A 85 -6.21 18.86 0.23
CA GLU A 85 -5.49 18.26 -0.89
C GLU A 85 -5.00 16.86 -0.56
N LYS A 86 -4.49 16.64 0.66
CA LYS A 86 -4.01 15.33 1.11
C LYS A 86 -5.14 14.33 1.26
N GLU A 87 -6.29 14.74 1.81
CA GLU A 87 -7.48 13.88 1.91
C GLU A 87 -8.02 13.54 0.52
N LYS A 88 -8.06 14.51 -0.40
CA LYS A 88 -8.45 14.27 -1.79
C LYS A 88 -7.50 13.32 -2.49
N ALA A 89 -6.19 13.48 -2.33
CA ALA A 89 -5.19 12.57 -2.88
C ALA A 89 -5.30 11.14 -2.29
N ARG A 90 -5.67 11.01 -1.01
CA ARG A 90 -5.95 9.71 -0.40
C ARG A 90 -7.16 9.05 -1.05
N MET A 91 -8.25 9.80 -1.21
CA MET A 91 -9.47 9.29 -1.84
C MET A 91 -9.26 8.93 -3.32
N GLU A 92 -8.55 9.76 -4.09
CA GLU A 92 -8.24 9.47 -5.50
C GLU A 92 -7.39 8.20 -5.63
N ARG A 93 -6.38 8.04 -4.77
CA ARG A 93 -5.56 6.82 -4.73
C ARG A 93 -6.38 5.60 -4.36
N GLU A 94 -7.28 5.72 -3.38
CA GLU A 94 -8.15 4.63 -2.99
C GLU A 94 -9.12 4.24 -4.12
N ALA A 95 -9.74 5.22 -4.78
CA ALA A 95 -10.60 4.99 -5.94
C ALA A 95 -9.83 4.30 -7.08
N ALA A 96 -8.64 4.77 -7.42
CA ALA A 96 -7.79 4.15 -8.44
C ALA A 96 -7.39 2.70 -8.07
N MET A 97 -7.13 2.45 -6.79
CA MET A 97 -6.86 1.10 -6.28
C MET A 97 -8.08 0.19 -6.36
N GLN A 98 -9.27 0.70 -6.03
CA GLN A 98 -10.53 -0.04 -6.13
C GLN A 98 -10.86 -0.39 -7.58
N VAL A 99 -10.74 0.56 -8.52
CA VAL A 99 -10.94 0.30 -9.96
C VAL A 99 -9.98 -0.78 -10.46
N LYS A 100 -8.70 -0.69 -10.12
CA LYS A 100 -7.71 -1.73 -10.48
C LYS A 100 -8.04 -3.09 -9.85
N LYS A 101 -8.55 -3.09 -8.63
CA LYS A 101 -8.97 -4.32 -7.92
C LYS A 101 -10.16 -4.96 -8.63
N GLU A 102 -11.17 -4.19 -8.98
CA GLU A 102 -12.37 -4.67 -9.68
C GLU A 102 -12.03 -5.25 -11.06
N GLN A 103 -11.16 -4.56 -11.82
CA GLN A 103 -10.68 -5.07 -13.11
C GLN A 103 -9.95 -6.41 -12.96
N ARG A 104 -9.08 -6.53 -11.94
CA ARG A 104 -8.37 -7.78 -11.65
C ARG A 104 -9.33 -8.90 -11.25
N GLU A 105 -10.31 -8.59 -10.42
CA GLU A 105 -11.31 -9.56 -9.96
C GLU A 105 -12.17 -10.06 -11.12
N LYS A 106 -12.63 -9.17 -12.01
CA LYS A 106 -13.34 -9.54 -13.24
C LYS A 106 -12.51 -10.45 -14.14
N ALA A 107 -11.24 -10.12 -14.37
CA ALA A 107 -10.33 -10.95 -15.16
C ALA A 107 -10.05 -12.30 -14.50
N GLU A 108 -9.92 -12.35 -13.16
CA GLU A 108 -9.73 -13.60 -12.43
C GLU A 108 -10.99 -14.49 -12.44
N ALA A 109 -12.18 -13.89 -12.32
CA ALA A 109 -13.45 -14.58 -12.45
C ALA A 109 -13.59 -15.22 -13.83
N GLN A 110 -13.27 -14.47 -14.90
CA GLN A 110 -13.24 -15.00 -16.28
C GLN A 110 -12.27 -16.19 -16.39
N ARG A 111 -11.03 -16.05 -15.92
CA ARG A 111 -10.03 -17.13 -15.92
C ARG A 111 -10.50 -18.38 -15.17
N LYS A 112 -11.21 -18.21 -14.04
CA LYS A 112 -11.75 -19.34 -13.27
C LYS A 112 -12.83 -20.08 -14.05
N VAL A 113 -13.72 -19.35 -14.72
CA VAL A 113 -14.78 -19.94 -15.56
C VAL A 113 -14.17 -20.68 -16.75
N GLU A 114 -13.27 -20.04 -17.49
CA GLU A 114 -12.55 -20.65 -18.61
C GLU A 114 -11.78 -21.90 -18.18
N ARG A 115 -11.07 -21.82 -17.05
CA ARG A 115 -10.37 -22.97 -16.48
C ARG A 115 -11.34 -24.12 -16.20
N LYS A 116 -12.47 -23.86 -15.56
CA LYS A 116 -13.46 -24.91 -15.26
C LYS A 116 -13.99 -25.57 -16.55
N GLU A 117 -14.24 -24.79 -17.59
CA GLU A 117 -14.66 -25.29 -18.90
C GLU A 117 -13.56 -26.15 -19.58
N MET A 118 -12.33 -25.63 -19.64
CA MET A 118 -11.20 -26.29 -20.30
C MET A 118 -10.74 -27.59 -19.60
N PHE A 119 -10.93 -27.68 -18.28
CA PHE A 119 -10.56 -28.85 -17.48
C PHE A 119 -11.75 -29.77 -17.15
N LYS A 120 -12.88 -29.65 -17.87
CA LYS A 120 -13.96 -30.64 -17.81
C LYS A 120 -13.41 -32.04 -18.06
N LYS A 121 -13.93 -33.04 -17.36
CA LYS A 121 -13.48 -34.43 -17.47
C LYS A 121 -14.59 -35.32 -18.04
N THR A 122 -14.22 -36.35 -18.79
CA THR A 122 -15.11 -37.41 -19.27
C THR A 122 -15.52 -38.32 -18.11
N ARG A 123 -16.45 -39.25 -18.35
CA ARG A 123 -16.88 -40.26 -17.34
C ARG A 123 -15.72 -41.04 -16.71
N HIS A 124 -14.61 -41.20 -17.44
CA HIS A 124 -13.40 -41.93 -17.00
C HIS A 124 -12.30 -40.99 -16.48
N GLY A 125 -12.59 -39.70 -16.27
CA GLY A 125 -11.66 -38.74 -15.67
C GLY A 125 -10.68 -38.07 -16.64
N GLN A 126 -10.73 -38.39 -17.94
CA GLN A 126 -9.87 -37.77 -18.96
C GLN A 126 -10.35 -36.36 -19.29
N PRO A 127 -9.47 -35.36 -19.48
CA PRO A 127 -9.90 -34.02 -19.87
C PRO A 127 -10.64 -34.01 -21.21
N VAL A 128 -11.76 -33.31 -21.27
CA VAL A 128 -12.60 -33.14 -22.47
C VAL A 128 -11.91 -32.13 -23.39
N MET A 129 -11.20 -32.65 -24.40
CA MET A 129 -10.35 -31.85 -25.28
C MET A 129 -11.11 -30.86 -26.19
N LYS A 130 -12.42 -31.04 -26.40
CA LYS A 130 -13.26 -30.16 -27.23
C LYS A 130 -13.13 -28.68 -26.83
N TYR A 131 -13.27 -28.39 -25.55
CA TYR A 131 -13.25 -27.01 -25.03
C TYR A 131 -11.85 -26.39 -25.06
N ARG A 132 -10.80 -27.20 -24.85
CA ARG A 132 -9.41 -26.75 -24.91
C ARG A 132 -8.98 -26.41 -26.34
N ILE A 133 -9.35 -27.25 -27.32
CA ILE A 133 -9.04 -27.01 -28.73
C ILE A 133 -9.76 -25.74 -29.21
N GLN A 134 -11.03 -25.56 -28.87
CA GLN A 134 -11.78 -24.34 -29.22
C GLN A 134 -11.08 -23.06 -28.71
N HIS A 135 -10.62 -23.06 -27.46
CA HIS A 135 -9.95 -21.90 -26.87
C HIS A 135 -8.57 -21.61 -27.49
N LEU A 136 -7.80 -22.66 -27.83
CA LEU A 136 -6.54 -22.52 -28.57
C LEU A 136 -6.77 -21.90 -29.95
N LEU A 137 -7.80 -22.36 -30.68
CA LEU A 137 -8.17 -21.80 -31.98
C LEU A 137 -8.57 -20.32 -31.87
N GLN A 138 -9.40 -19.97 -30.87
CA GLN A 138 -9.81 -18.59 -30.62
C GLN A 138 -8.61 -17.69 -30.26
N SER A 139 -7.64 -18.20 -29.51
CA SER A 139 -6.41 -17.46 -29.15
C SER A 139 -5.57 -17.15 -30.39
N ILE A 140 -5.42 -18.13 -31.30
CA ILE A 140 -4.71 -17.94 -32.57
C ILE A 140 -5.43 -16.90 -33.44
N GLN A 141 -6.76 -17.02 -33.58
CA GLN A 141 -7.57 -16.09 -34.39
C GLN A 141 -7.58 -14.66 -33.83
N GLY A 142 -7.73 -14.50 -32.51
CA GLY A 142 -7.68 -13.20 -31.85
C GLY A 142 -6.30 -12.53 -31.95
N SER A 143 -5.22 -13.33 -31.95
CA SER A 143 -3.87 -12.80 -32.19
C SER A 143 -3.65 -12.38 -33.64
N SER A 144 -4.26 -13.07 -34.62
CA SER A 144 -4.17 -12.68 -36.03
C SER A 144 -4.99 -11.44 -36.38
N SER A 145 -6.12 -11.20 -35.71
CA SER A 145 -6.97 -10.02 -35.95
C SER A 145 -6.43 -8.75 -35.28
N ALA A 146 -5.59 -8.87 -34.26
CA ALA A 146 -4.98 -7.71 -33.58
C ALA A 146 -3.74 -7.17 -34.31
N SER A 147 -3.21 -7.93 -35.28
CA SER A 147 -2.01 -7.59 -36.06
C SER A 147 -2.30 -7.08 -37.47
N SER A 148 -3.57 -6.84 -37.81
CA SER A 148 -4.05 -6.43 -39.15
C SER A 148 -4.81 -5.12 -39.08
#